data_AF-A0A355PL77-F1
#
_entry.id   AF-A0A355PL77-F1
#
_cell.length_a   1.000
_cell.length_b   1.000
_cell.length_c   1.000
_cell.angle_alpha   90.00
_cell.angle_beta   90.00
_cell.angle_gamma   90.00
#
_symmetry.space_group_name_H-M   'P 1'
#
loop_
_entity.id
_entity.type
_entity.pdbx_description
1 polymer ?
#
loop_
_entity_poly.entity_id
_entity_poly.type
_entity_poly.pdbx_seq_one_letter_code
_entity_poly.pdbx_strand_id
1 'polypeptide(L)'
;MQILAIIVPVYLYGVVILTQYGYNSYFNIPSSFIDYSIKENFVFFYGLFNLILIFLGTISWWTWLFVVLLVFFSYIFYFEFGKIIKFTTIFLLLYALYSSYNFGYLLAENSSEFNTLTDSCSLLKDGNSYIIPNFYQGKAILASINSENKLIGEVSIKDLSDINCSIQKKYTGPIKR
;
A
#
# COMPACT_ATOMS: atom_id res chain seq x y z
N MET A 1 -23.93 -14.48 -12.72
CA MET A 1 -23.62 -13.11 -12.25
C MET A 1 -23.36 -13.03 -10.75
N GLN A 2 -24.18 -13.63 -9.89
CA GLN A 2 -24.04 -13.56 -8.41
C GLN A 2 -22.70 -14.07 -7.85
N ILE A 3 -22.16 -15.18 -8.38
CA ILE A 3 -20.86 -15.73 -7.90
C ILE A 3 -19.70 -14.77 -8.21
N LEU A 4 -19.71 -14.13 -9.38
CA LEU A 4 -18.68 -13.18 -9.78
C LEU A 4 -18.68 -11.92 -8.88
N ALA A 5 -19.88 -11.51 -8.45
CA ALA A 5 -20.08 -10.37 -7.55
C ALA A 5 -19.54 -10.60 -6.14
N ILE A 6 -19.25 -11.85 -5.75
CA ILE A 6 -18.65 -12.19 -4.45
C ILE A 6 -17.15 -12.44 -4.60
N ILE A 7 -16.74 -13.19 -5.63
CA ILE A 7 -15.34 -13.56 -5.83
C ILE A 7 -14.46 -12.33 -6.07
N VAL A 8 -14.92 -11.38 -6.89
CA VAL A 8 -14.10 -10.21 -7.23
C VAL A 8 -13.84 -9.32 -6.01
N PRO A 9 -14.84 -8.93 -5.19
CA PRO A 9 -14.58 -8.17 -3.97
C PRO A 9 -13.69 -8.91 -2.97
N VAL A 10 -13.89 -10.23 -2.78
CA VAL A 10 -13.06 -11.02 -1.86
C VAL A 10 -11.60 -11.07 -2.33
N TYR A 11 -11.37 -11.24 -3.63
CA TYR A 11 -10.03 -11.22 -4.21
C TYR A 11 -9.36 -9.86 -4.04
N LEU A 12 -10.06 -8.77 -4.38
CA LEU A 12 -9.55 -7.41 -4.23
C LEU A 12 -9.25 -7.07 -2.77
N TYR A 13 -10.11 -7.51 -1.85
CA TYR A 13 -9.89 -7.37 -0.41
C TYR A 13 -8.62 -8.11 0.04
N GLY A 14 -8.39 -9.32 -0.45
CA GLY A 14 -7.17 -10.08 -0.19
C GLY A 14 -5.91 -9.37 -0.68
N VAL A 15 -5.95 -8.80 -1.89
CA VAL A 15 -4.83 -8.01 -2.45
C VAL A 15 -4.53 -6.81 -1.56
N VAL A 16 -5.56 -6.06 -1.13
CA VAL A 16 -5.39 -4.87 -0.28
C VAL A 16 -4.76 -5.22 1.06
N ILE A 17 -5.25 -6.26 1.74
CA ILE A 17 -4.69 -6.69 3.03
C ILE A 17 -3.24 -7.09 2.88
N LEU A 18 -2.91 -7.91 1.87
CA LEU A 18 -1.54 -8.39 1.68
C LEU A 18 -0.59 -7.23 1.37
N THR A 19 -1.03 -6.25 0.57
CA THR A 19 -0.26 -5.02 0.34
C THR A 19 -0.06 -4.19 1.60
N GLN A 20 -1.09 -3.98 2.43
CA GLN A 20 -0.93 -3.31 3.71
C GLN A 20 0.00 -4.09 4.66
N TYR A 21 -0.10 -5.42 4.66
CA TYR A 21 0.75 -6.29 5.46
C TYR A 21 2.22 -6.15 5.06
N GLY A 22 2.50 -6.12 3.74
CA GLY A 22 3.83 -5.84 3.22
C GLY A 22 4.37 -4.47 3.61
N TYR A 23 3.53 -3.44 3.51
CA TYR A 23 3.88 -2.06 3.87
C TYR A 23 4.20 -1.94 5.37
N ASN A 24 3.35 -2.51 6.23
CA ASN A 24 3.52 -2.43 7.68
C ASN A 24 4.70 -3.28 8.19
N SER A 25 4.93 -4.44 7.57
CA SER A 25 6.08 -5.31 7.85
C SER A 25 7.42 -4.61 7.57
N TYR A 26 7.47 -3.72 6.57
CA TYR A 26 8.66 -2.90 6.28
C TYR A 26 9.08 -2.07 7.50
N PHE A 27 8.10 -1.40 8.12
CA PHE A 27 8.30 -0.53 9.29
C PHE A 27 8.33 -1.28 10.63
N ASN A 28 8.31 -2.62 10.64
CA ASN A 28 8.19 -3.44 11.85
C ASN A 28 6.93 -3.13 12.69
N ILE A 29 5.83 -2.73 12.04
CA ILE A 29 4.57 -2.46 12.74
C ILE A 29 3.89 -3.80 13.08
N PRO A 30 3.50 -4.04 14.35
CA PRO A 30 2.87 -5.31 14.72
C PRO A 30 1.55 -5.52 13.97
N SER A 31 1.27 -6.78 13.60
CA SER A 31 0.09 -7.15 12.82
C SER A 31 -1.24 -6.82 13.53
N SER A 32 -1.24 -6.68 14.85
CA SER A 32 -2.40 -6.26 15.64
C SER A 32 -2.83 -4.80 15.38
N PHE A 33 -1.97 -3.98 14.77
CA PHE A 33 -2.27 -2.60 14.36
C PHE A 33 -2.65 -2.49 12.89
N ILE A 34 -2.77 -3.62 12.21
CA ILE A 34 -3.36 -3.73 10.88
C ILE A 34 -4.82 -4.02 11.13
N ASP A 35 -5.61 -2.98 11.44
CA ASP A 35 -7.05 -3.20 11.59
C ASP A 35 -7.57 -3.68 10.23
N TYR A 36 -8.29 -4.80 10.26
CA TYR A 36 -9.06 -5.32 9.13
C TYR A 36 -10.33 -4.46 8.88
N SER A 37 -10.24 -3.17 9.17
CA SER A 37 -11.32 -2.22 8.96
C SER A 37 -11.55 -2.09 7.47
N ILE A 38 -12.69 -2.63 7.01
CA ILE A 38 -13.15 -2.51 5.60
C ILE A 38 -13.07 -1.06 5.14
N LYS A 39 -13.32 -0.09 6.03
CA LYS A 39 -13.26 1.34 5.74
C LYS A 39 -11.84 1.82 5.41
N GLU A 40 -10.83 1.46 6.19
CA GLU A 40 -9.44 1.87 5.94
C GLU A 40 -8.89 1.18 4.69
N ASN A 41 -9.27 -0.08 4.47
CA ASN A 41 -8.95 -0.83 3.26
C ASN A 41 -9.60 -0.21 2.02
N PHE A 42 -10.82 0.30 2.16
CA PHE A 42 -11.53 1.00 1.08
C PHE A 42 -10.89 2.34 0.75
N VAL A 43 -10.47 3.12 1.76
CA VAL A 43 -9.76 4.39 1.54
C VAL A 43 -8.41 4.14 0.85
N PHE A 44 -7.67 3.13 1.29
CA PHE A 44 -6.41 2.73 0.66
C PHE A 44 -6.62 2.25 -0.79
N PHE A 45 -7.62 1.39 -1.02
CA PHE A 45 -8.00 0.94 -2.36
C PHE A 45 -8.41 2.10 -3.28
N TYR A 46 -9.20 3.04 -2.77
CA TYR A 46 -9.60 4.23 -3.51
C TYR A 46 -8.41 5.11 -3.88
N GLY A 47 -7.44 5.26 -2.98
CA GLY A 47 -6.17 5.94 -3.26
C GLY A 47 -5.38 5.27 -4.39
N LEU A 48 -5.19 3.95 -4.32
CA LEU A 48 -4.54 3.17 -5.37
C LEU A 48 -5.28 3.25 -6.70
N PHE A 49 -6.61 3.13 -6.67
CA PHE A 49 -7.45 3.21 -7.86
C PHE A 49 -7.35 4.58 -8.54
N ASN A 50 -7.35 5.67 -7.77
CA ASN A 50 -7.15 7.01 -8.32
C ASN A 50 -5.76 7.16 -8.95
N LEU A 51 -4.72 6.58 -8.36
CA LEU A 51 -3.37 6.59 -8.93
C LEU A 51 -3.35 5.85 -10.29
N ILE A 52 -4.00 4.69 -10.37
CA ILE A 52 -4.18 3.95 -11.62
C ILE A 52 -4.97 4.78 -12.65
N LEU A 53 -6.08 5.43 -12.25
CA LEU A 53 -6.87 6.26 -13.15
C LEU A 53 -6.10 7.47 -13.67
N ILE A 54 -5.30 8.12 -12.82
CA ILE A 54 -4.41 9.21 -13.25
C ILE A 54 -3.42 8.69 -14.28
N PHE A 55 -2.78 7.55 -14.00
CA PHE A 55 -1.85 6.92 -14.94
C PHE A 55 -2.55 6.60 -16.27
N LEU A 56 -3.70 5.93 -16.25
CA LEU A 56 -4.51 5.62 -17.43
C LEU A 56 -4.96 6.87 -18.20
N GLY A 57 -5.25 7.97 -17.50
CA GLY A 57 -5.63 9.26 -18.10
C GLY A 57 -4.47 9.97 -18.79
N THR A 58 -3.22 9.69 -18.40
CA THR A 58 -2.02 10.23 -19.06
C THR A 58 -1.59 9.45 -20.31
N ILE A 59 -2.19 8.28 -20.55
CA ILE A 59 -1.85 7.44 -21.69
C ILE A 59 -2.42 8.03 -22.98
N SER A 60 -1.59 8.04 -24.04
CA SER A 60 -2.01 8.54 -25.35
C SER A 60 -3.16 7.71 -25.95
N TRP A 61 -4.04 8.34 -26.72
CA TRP A 61 -5.21 7.66 -27.29
C TRP A 61 -4.85 6.47 -28.21
N TRP A 62 -3.69 6.50 -28.87
CA TRP A 62 -3.22 5.40 -29.71
C TRP A 62 -2.84 4.17 -28.89
N THR A 63 -2.32 4.36 -27.68
CA THR A 63 -1.99 3.26 -26.76
C THR A 63 -3.27 2.53 -26.32
N TRP A 64 -4.39 3.25 -26.16
CA TRP A 64 -5.70 2.62 -25.91
C TRP A 64 -6.14 1.71 -27.05
N LEU A 65 -5.83 2.07 -28.30
CA LEU A 65 -6.11 1.25 -29.48
C LEU A 65 -5.33 -0.08 -29.44
N PHE A 66 -4.08 -0.06 -28.98
CA PHE A 66 -3.30 -1.27 -28.72
C PHE A 66 -3.88 -2.12 -27.59
N VAL A 67 -4.32 -1.51 -26.48
CA VAL A 67 -4.96 -2.24 -25.38
C VAL A 67 -6.24 -2.93 -25.87
N VAL A 68 -7.08 -2.23 -26.64
CA VAL A 68 -8.33 -2.80 -27.19
C VAL A 68 -8.02 -3.97 -28.13
N LEU A 69 -7.04 -3.83 -29.02
CA LEU A 69 -6.60 -4.93 -29.89
C LEU A 69 -6.10 -6.12 -29.08
N LEU A 70 -5.30 -5.90 -28.03
CA LEU A 70 -4.80 -6.95 -27.16
C LEU A 70 -5.94 -7.69 -26.43
N VAL A 71 -6.94 -6.96 -25.93
CA VAL A 71 -8.15 -7.54 -25.32
C VAL A 71 -8.96 -8.33 -26.34
N PHE A 72 -9.11 -7.83 -27.56
CA PHE A 72 -9.83 -8.52 -28.63
C PHE A 72 -9.13 -9.81 -29.07
N PHE A 73 -7.81 -9.77 -29.26
CA PHE A 73 -7.02 -10.97 -29.57
C PHE A 73 -7.07 -11.99 -28.42
N SER A 74 -6.92 -11.55 -27.17
CA SER A 74 -7.03 -12.45 -26.02
C SER A 74 -8.43 -13.04 -25.87
N TYR A 75 -9.50 -12.33 -26.25
CA TYR A 75 -10.86 -12.87 -26.32
C TYR A 75 -11.01 -13.96 -27.39
N ILE A 76 -10.46 -13.75 -28.59
CA ILE A 76 -10.45 -14.77 -29.66
C ILE A 76 -9.67 -16.01 -29.22
N PHE A 77 -8.47 -15.82 -28.67
CA PHE A 77 -7.64 -16.92 -28.16
C PHE A 77 -8.32 -17.67 -27.00
N TYR A 78 -9.09 -16.99 -26.14
CA TYR A 78 -9.87 -17.61 -25.06
C TYR A 78 -10.89 -18.62 -25.57
N PHE A 79 -11.46 -18.40 -26.77
CA PHE A 79 -12.46 -19.30 -27.32
C PHE A 79 -11.84 -20.61 -27.85
N GLU A 80 -10.69 -20.52 -28.52
CA GLU A 80 -9.97 -21.69 -29.07
C GLU A 80 -9.18 -22.49 -28.02
N PHE A 81 -8.58 -21.83 -27.03
CA PHE A 81 -7.70 -22.46 -26.01
C PHE A 81 -8.26 -22.38 -24.58
N GLY A 82 -9.57 -22.28 -24.43
CA GLY A 82 -10.23 -21.87 -23.19
C GLY A 82 -9.89 -22.65 -21.92
N LYS A 83 -9.42 -23.91 -22.00
CA LYS A 83 -8.95 -24.65 -20.81
C LYS A 83 -7.57 -24.19 -20.32
N ILE A 84 -6.62 -24.03 -21.24
CA ILE A 84 -5.24 -23.60 -20.92
C ILE A 84 -5.29 -22.18 -20.38
N ILE A 85 -6.01 -21.29 -21.07
CA ILE A 85 -6.09 -19.88 -20.67
C ILE A 85 -6.75 -19.73 -19.31
N LYS A 86 -7.82 -20.47 -18.99
CA LYS A 86 -8.43 -20.46 -17.65
C LYS A 86 -7.42 -20.87 -16.56
N PHE A 87 -6.65 -21.93 -16.79
CA PHE A 87 -5.63 -22.37 -15.85
C PHE A 87 -4.54 -21.32 -15.66
N THR A 88 -4.03 -20.76 -16.75
CA THR A 88 -3.04 -19.67 -16.72
C THR A 88 -3.59 -18.43 -16.00
N THR A 89 -4.85 -18.04 -16.22
CA THR A 89 -5.48 -16.91 -15.54
C THR A 89 -5.57 -17.14 -14.03
N ILE A 90 -6.01 -18.33 -13.59
CA ILE A 90 -6.06 -18.66 -12.16
C ILE A 90 -4.66 -18.62 -11.54
N PHE A 91 -3.68 -19.21 -12.22
CA PHE A 91 -2.29 -19.20 -11.77
C PHE A 91 -1.76 -17.76 -11.64
N LEU A 92 -2.00 -16.91 -12.63
CA LEU A 92 -1.62 -15.49 -12.60
C LEU A 92 -2.32 -14.71 -11.49
N LEU A 93 -3.61 -14.98 -11.23
CA LEU A 93 -4.35 -14.34 -10.15
C LEU A 93 -3.79 -14.73 -8.78
N LEU A 94 -3.45 -16.00 -8.57
CA LEU A 94 -2.80 -16.47 -7.34
C LEU A 94 -1.40 -15.89 -7.19
N TYR A 95 -0.63 -15.83 -8.28
CA TYR A 95 0.69 -15.22 -8.29
C TYR A 95 0.63 -13.72 -7.97
N ALA A 96 -0.33 -12.98 -8.56
CA ALA A 96 -0.55 -11.56 -8.29
C ALA A 96 -0.96 -11.33 -6.83
N LEU A 97 -1.80 -12.21 -6.27
CA LEU A 97 -2.15 -12.17 -4.85
C LEU A 97 -0.91 -12.38 -3.97
N TYR A 98 -0.07 -13.37 -4.26
CA TYR A 98 1.19 -13.57 -3.53
C TYR A 98 2.14 -12.37 -3.67
N SER A 99 2.29 -11.83 -4.87
CA SER A 99 3.17 -10.70 -5.16
C SER A 99 2.72 -9.39 -4.51
N SER A 100 1.42 -9.25 -4.19
CA SER A 100 0.87 -8.04 -3.57
C SER A 100 1.50 -7.69 -2.22
N TYR A 101 2.03 -8.68 -1.48
CA TYR A 101 2.83 -8.45 -0.27
C TYR A 101 4.15 -7.73 -0.59
N ASN A 102 4.90 -8.20 -1.59
CA ASN A 102 6.14 -7.57 -2.02
C ASN A 102 5.87 -6.17 -2.60
N PHE A 103 4.75 -5.98 -3.28
CA PHE A 103 4.33 -4.67 -3.75
C PHE A 103 4.14 -3.68 -2.58
N GLY A 104 3.54 -4.12 -1.47
CA GLY A 104 3.43 -3.32 -0.24
C GLY A 104 4.79 -2.91 0.32
N TYR A 105 5.75 -3.84 0.34
CA TYR A 105 7.13 -3.57 0.77
C TYR A 105 7.81 -2.53 -0.13
N LEU A 106 7.67 -2.66 -1.45
CA LEU A 106 8.21 -1.70 -2.43
C LEU A 106 7.57 -0.32 -2.30
N LEU A 107 6.28 -0.25 -1.99
CA LEU A 107 5.60 1.03 -1.72
C LEU A 107 6.19 1.71 -0.49
N ALA A 108 6.45 0.96 0.59
CA ALA A 108 7.06 1.50 1.80
C ALA A 108 8.49 2.00 1.54
N GLU A 109 9.29 1.24 0.81
CA GLU A 109 10.68 1.59 0.48
C GLU A 109 10.78 2.85 -0.38
N ASN A 110 9.85 3.05 -1.33
CA ASN A 110 9.84 4.21 -2.21
C ASN A 110 9.02 5.40 -1.65
N SER A 111 8.36 5.22 -0.50
CA SER A 111 7.66 6.31 0.17
C SER A 111 8.69 7.28 0.76
N SER A 112 8.52 8.57 0.46
CA SER A 112 9.47 9.63 0.83
C SER A 112 8.85 10.80 1.57
N GLU A 113 7.52 10.81 1.69
CA GLU A 113 6.77 11.78 2.47
C GLU A 113 6.05 11.08 3.61
N PHE A 114 6.28 11.55 4.83
CA PHE A 114 5.64 11.02 6.02
C PHE A 114 5.13 12.16 6.90
N ASN A 115 4.19 11.80 7.78
CA ASN A 115 3.86 12.68 8.89
C ASN A 115 5.00 12.62 9.91
N THR A 116 5.45 13.76 10.40
CA THR A 116 6.50 13.86 11.41
C THR A 116 6.03 14.76 12.54
N LEU A 117 6.68 14.63 13.69
CA LEU A 117 6.51 15.59 14.78
C LEU A 117 7.28 16.87 14.44
N THR A 118 6.81 18.02 14.92
CA THR A 118 7.57 19.28 14.84
C THR A 118 8.85 19.21 15.67
N ASP A 119 9.90 19.90 15.22
CA ASP A 119 11.25 19.87 15.83
C ASP A 119 11.27 20.32 17.31
N SER A 120 10.24 21.04 17.76
CA SER A 120 10.05 21.45 19.16
C SER A 120 9.48 20.36 20.07
N CYS A 121 9.33 19.13 19.58
CA CYS A 121 8.68 18.06 20.32
C CYS A 121 9.61 17.42 21.35
N SER A 122 9.20 17.37 22.62
CA SER A 122 9.96 16.79 23.73
C SER A 122 10.19 15.26 23.61
N LEU A 123 9.49 14.61 22.67
CA LEU A 123 9.67 13.20 22.35
C LEU A 123 10.93 12.94 21.51
N LEU A 124 11.49 13.95 20.85
CA LEU A 124 12.73 13.86 20.10
C LEU A 124 13.90 13.81 21.09
N LYS A 125 14.40 12.61 21.40
CA LYS A 125 15.62 12.41 22.17
C LYS A 125 16.78 12.04 21.23
N ASP A 126 17.96 12.59 21.54
CA ASP A 126 19.26 12.19 20.99
C ASP A 126 19.37 12.19 19.46
N GLY A 127 19.00 13.31 18.80
CA GLY A 127 19.25 13.52 17.37
C GLY A 127 18.47 12.61 16.41
N ASN A 128 17.60 11.73 16.94
CA ASN A 128 16.72 10.87 16.15
C ASN A 128 15.43 11.61 15.81
N SER A 129 14.96 11.43 14.57
CA SER A 129 13.67 11.95 14.12
C SER A 129 12.63 10.83 14.15
N TYR A 130 11.35 11.18 14.23
CA TYR A 130 10.25 10.23 14.13
C TYR A 130 9.45 10.47 12.86
N ILE A 131 9.15 9.38 12.17
CA ILE A 131 8.11 9.33 11.14
C ILE A 131 6.89 8.61 11.68
N ILE A 132 5.73 8.99 11.16
CA ILE A 132 4.45 8.36 11.42
C ILE A 132 3.99 7.72 10.10
N PRO A 133 4.39 6.45 9.85
CA PRO A 133 3.95 5.71 8.66
C PRO A 133 2.44 5.47 8.64
N ASN A 134 1.78 5.39 9.81
CA ASN A 134 0.34 5.17 9.87
C ASN A 134 -0.29 5.69 11.18
N PHE A 135 -1.60 5.92 11.15
CA PHE A 135 -2.44 6.16 12.33
C PHE A 135 -3.38 4.99 12.53
N TYR A 136 -3.63 4.61 13.78
CA TYR A 136 -4.50 3.50 14.13
C TYR A 136 -5.41 3.89 15.29
N GLN A 137 -6.74 3.92 15.08
CA GLN A 137 -7.74 4.19 16.13
C GLN A 137 -7.43 5.39 17.03
N GLY A 138 -6.90 6.50 16.47
CA GLY A 138 -6.52 7.68 17.24
C GLY A 138 -5.12 7.61 17.88
N LYS A 139 -4.34 6.58 17.57
CA LYS A 139 -2.92 6.42 17.92
C LYS A 139 -2.04 6.71 16.72
N ALA A 140 -0.90 7.35 16.96
CA ALA A 140 0.17 7.45 15.99
C ALA A 140 1.19 6.33 16.22
N ILE A 141 1.59 5.72 15.11
CA ILE A 141 2.65 4.71 15.09
C ILE A 141 3.95 5.45 14.78
N LEU A 142 4.82 5.62 15.77
CA LEU A 142 6.07 6.38 15.68
C LEU A 142 7.24 5.44 15.39
N ALA A 143 7.83 5.56 14.21
CA ALA A 143 9.06 4.85 13.86
C ALA A 143 10.24 5.82 13.91
N SER A 144 11.27 5.48 14.69
CA SER A 144 12.47 6.30 14.82
C SER A 144 13.38 6.12 13.61
N ILE A 145 13.96 7.21 13.13
CA ILE A 145 14.94 7.23 12.04
C ILE A 145 16.19 8.02 12.44
N ASN A 146 17.36 7.60 11.95
CA ASN A 146 18.58 8.40 12.06
C ASN A 146 18.69 9.48 10.97
N SER A 147 19.78 10.24 11.02
CA SER A 147 20.20 11.22 10.03
C SER A 147 20.41 10.66 8.60
N GLU A 148 20.53 9.34 8.45
CA GLU A 148 20.65 8.67 7.14
C GLU A 148 19.29 8.10 6.65
N ASN A 149 18.19 8.46 7.30
CA ASN A 149 16.83 7.95 7.07
C ASN A 149 16.71 6.44 7.23
N LYS A 150 17.54 5.83 8.07
CA LYS A 150 17.45 4.41 8.41
C LYS A 150 16.56 4.22 9.63
N LEU A 151 15.67 3.22 9.58
CA LEU A 151 14.86 2.80 10.72
C LEU A 151 15.74 2.31 11.87
N ILE A 152 15.46 2.81 13.08
CA ILE A 152 16.18 2.43 14.30
C ILE A 152 15.20 2.02 15.39
N GLY A 153 15.49 0.87 15.99
CA GLY A 153 14.76 0.36 17.14
C GLY A 153 13.37 -0.15 16.78
N GLU A 154 12.58 -0.35 17.83
CA GLU A 154 11.19 -0.75 17.71
C GLU A 154 10.28 0.47 17.55
N VAL A 155 9.12 0.21 16.95
CA VAL A 155 8.08 1.20 16.76
C VAL A 155 7.41 1.52 18.10
N SER A 156 7.25 2.81 18.41
CA SER A 156 6.51 3.27 19.58
C SER A 156 5.09 3.67 19.19
N ILE A 157 4.11 3.31 20.00
CA ILE A 157 2.70 3.59 19.70
C ILE A 157 2.18 4.50 20.79
N LYS A 158 1.65 5.66 20.39
CA LYS A 158 1.15 6.68 21.31
C LYS A 158 -0.20 7.20 20.87
N ASP A 159 -1.08 7.45 21.83
CA ASP A 159 -2.33 8.16 21.57
C ASP A 159 -2.04 9.58 21.08
N LEU A 160 -2.83 10.06 20.13
CA LEU A 160 -2.67 11.42 19.58
C LEU A 160 -2.84 12.49 20.64
N SER A 161 -3.64 12.23 21.68
CA SER A 161 -3.81 13.13 22.84
C SER A 161 -2.53 13.27 23.67
N ASP A 162 -1.67 12.26 23.66
CA ASP A 162 -0.45 12.23 24.47
C ASP A 162 0.73 12.86 23.72
N ILE A 163 0.56 13.09 22.42
CA ILE A 163 1.51 13.79 21.57
C ILE A 163 1.22 15.29 21.72
N ASN A 164 1.89 15.93 22.68
CA ASN A 164 1.80 17.38 22.93
C ASN A 164 2.50 18.24 21.86
N CYS A 165 2.47 17.80 20.60
CA CYS A 165 3.21 18.38 19.50
C CYS A 165 2.36 18.34 18.23
N SER A 166 2.51 19.34 17.37
CA SER A 166 1.85 19.34 16.07
C SER A 166 2.45 18.29 15.14
N ILE A 167 1.60 17.64 14.37
CA ILE A 167 1.97 16.71 13.32
C ILE A 167 1.98 17.46 12.00
N GLN A 168 3.07 17.36 11.25
CA GLN A 168 3.21 17.99 9.95
C GLN A 168 3.62 16.95 8.90
N LYS A 169 3.16 17.11 7.67
CA LYS A 169 3.62 16.27 6.56
C LYS A 169 4.93 16.84 6.04
N LYS A 170 6.00 16.05 6.05
CA LYS A 170 7.36 16.46 5.65
C LYS A 170 7.93 15.46 4.65
N TYR A 171 8.63 15.97 3.64
CA TYR A 171 9.48 15.14 2.80
C TYR A 171 10.72 14.74 3.61
N THR A 172 10.89 13.45 3.86
CA THR A 172 12.05 12.88 4.55
C THR A 172 13.01 12.19 3.58
N GLY A 173 12.58 11.90 2.35
CA GLY A 173 13.29 10.99 1.45
C GLY A 173 12.95 9.52 1.77
N PRO A 174 13.38 8.58 0.92
CA PRO A 174 13.12 7.16 1.11
C PRO A 174 13.74 6.67 2.41
N ILE A 175 12.96 5.92 3.17
CA ILE A 175 13.42 5.31 4.41
C ILE A 175 14.15 4.03 4.07
N LYS A 176 15.29 3.79 4.72
CA LYS A 176 16.09 2.58 4.59
C LYS A 176 15.86 1.67 5.79
N ARG A 177 15.99 0.36 5.56
CA ARG A 177 15.98 -0.64 6.62
C ARG A 177 17.40 -0.96 7.09
#